data_AF-A0AA40A6L4-F1
#
_entry.id   AF-A0AA40A6L4-F1
#
_cell.length_a   1.000
_cell.length_b   1.000
_cell.length_c   1.000
_cell.angle_alpha   90.00
_cell.angle_beta   90.00
_cell.angle_gamma   90.00
#
_symmetry.space_group_name_H-M   'P 1'
#
loop_
_entity.id
_entity.type
_entity.pdbx_description
1 polymer ?
#
loop_
_entity_poly.entity_id
_entity_poly.type
_entity_poly.pdbx_seq_one_letter_code
_entity_poly.pdbx_strand_id
1 'polypeptide(L)'
;MTTHTQILEGVKESTEANSRLVRKKQNTPSVSVRGQVAGIHNKLDQLSSPVANIQLAFRRLPADAFNPIQTSNNLSYCRKISSSCKLEYAYGKSTQIAAQTEAPPAPAAQWPDNFHAREGATQSFSLSVRSNDAPDTIPVDATHLETVDHNGRQYQRYAVENGIYFAPVDEDEVERLSYMHRVFEAMFDNRLIFPPVPRPRRILDCGYGCGSWAIGVAEQYPNCEVIGIDVYPYPIPNVLPPNLDLQVDDLNSPSTFPANHFDMVHSRMMSGGIHSNRWAGYMKDILRVLRPGGWCQMVEVYFNAQSDNGTLTKNHALQVWSQRYLESTQPYKDPRAPLRLRSRMTEAGFVEVESRLITLPLCGWSNDARDRAVGDANRLNTQRLLSSLAEYPLSTMLGMSSTDIALLVAQARAEADNPAFMVIMD
;
A
#
# COMPACT_ATOMS: atom_id res chain seq x y z
N MET A 1 17.30 -29.92 -72.10
CA MET A 1 17.26 -31.39 -72.00
C MET A 1 17.20 -31.70 -70.51
N THR A 2 16.11 -32.13 -69.89
CA THR A 2 14.97 -32.94 -70.38
C THR A 2 13.80 -32.76 -69.39
N THR A 3 12.63 -32.30 -69.89
CA THR A 3 11.20 -32.66 -69.57
C THR A 3 10.64 -32.64 -68.12
N HIS A 4 9.38 -32.31 -67.78
CA HIS A 4 8.04 -32.12 -68.39
C HIS A 4 7.16 -31.32 -67.37
N THR A 5 6.40 -30.24 -67.63
CA THR A 5 5.00 -30.13 -68.17
C THR A 5 4.00 -31.02 -67.41
N GLN A 6 2.86 -30.65 -66.79
CA GLN A 6 1.76 -29.65 -67.00
C GLN A 6 0.85 -29.68 -65.73
N ILE A 7 0.09 -28.63 -65.34
CA ILE A 7 -1.39 -28.45 -65.49
C ILE A 7 -1.71 -27.00 -64.99
N LEU A 8 -1.94 -26.01 -65.86
CA LEU A 8 -3.21 -25.31 -66.24
C LEU A 8 -3.92 -24.55 -65.09
N GLU A 9 -3.90 -23.21 -64.98
CA GLU A 9 -4.58 -22.10 -65.72
C GLU A 9 -6.09 -21.87 -65.42
N GLY A 10 -6.43 -20.59 -65.10
CA GLY A 10 -7.79 -20.01 -65.01
C GLY A 10 -7.95 -18.94 -63.89
N VAL A 11 -7.38 -17.72 -64.00
CA VAL A 11 -7.98 -16.45 -64.55
C VAL A 11 -9.34 -16.09 -63.90
N LYS A 12 -9.41 -15.16 -62.94
CA LYS A 12 -9.62 -13.69 -63.07
C LYS A 12 -11.01 -13.27 -63.62
N GLU A 13 -11.58 -12.28 -62.93
CA GLU A 13 -12.64 -11.32 -63.34
C GLU A 13 -14.12 -11.73 -63.20
N SER A 14 -14.81 -11.11 -62.23
CA SER A 14 -16.10 -10.42 -62.46
C SER A 14 -16.56 -9.68 -61.19
N THR A 15 -16.25 -8.39 -61.14
CA THR A 15 -16.96 -7.39 -60.32
C THR A 15 -17.87 -6.60 -61.25
N GLU A 16 -19.00 -6.13 -60.70
CA GLU A 16 -19.95 -5.15 -61.26
C GLU A 16 -21.00 -5.64 -62.28
N ALA A 17 -22.24 -5.82 -61.79
CA ALA A 17 -23.46 -5.25 -62.39
C ALA A 17 -24.71 -5.63 -61.58
N ASN A 18 -25.23 -4.72 -60.75
CA ASN A 18 -26.55 -4.10 -60.94
C ASN A 18 -27.05 -3.41 -59.67
N SER A 19 -26.90 -2.10 -59.68
CA SER A 19 -27.76 -1.16 -58.99
C SER A 19 -29.17 -1.18 -59.60
N ARG A 20 -30.21 -1.10 -58.75
CA ARG A 20 -31.52 -0.44 -58.94
C ARG A 20 -32.60 -1.16 -58.13
N LEU A 21 -33.03 -0.58 -57.01
CA LEU A 21 -34.40 -0.09 -56.85
C LEU A 21 -34.60 0.55 -55.47
N VAL A 22 -35.03 1.82 -55.53
CA VAL A 22 -35.35 2.72 -54.43
C VAL A 22 -36.89 2.84 -54.35
N ARG A 23 -37.42 2.94 -53.12
CA ARG A 23 -38.75 3.44 -52.68
C ARG A 23 -40.01 2.58 -52.92
N LYS A 24 -40.67 2.19 -51.82
CA LYS A 24 -42.02 2.71 -51.44
C LYS A 24 -42.40 2.40 -49.97
N LYS A 25 -43.18 3.32 -49.42
CA LYS A 25 -43.64 3.50 -48.02
C LYS A 25 -44.95 2.76 -47.70
N GLN A 26 -45.15 2.49 -46.40
CA GLN A 26 -46.41 2.55 -45.60
C GLN A 26 -47.52 1.49 -45.77
N ASN A 27 -47.78 0.67 -44.72
CA ASN A 27 -48.94 0.77 -43.80
C ASN A 27 -49.08 -0.49 -42.90
N THR A 28 -49.27 -0.29 -41.59
CA THR A 28 -49.84 -1.22 -40.58
C THR A 28 -51.39 -1.23 -40.65
N PRO A 29 -52.19 -2.04 -39.89
CA PRO A 29 -51.88 -2.97 -38.77
C PRO A 29 -52.61 -4.34 -38.81
N SER A 30 -52.16 -5.33 -38.01
CA SER A 30 -53.05 -6.28 -37.32
C SER A 30 -52.33 -7.05 -36.21
N VAL A 31 -52.99 -7.11 -35.05
CA VAL A 31 -52.59 -7.78 -33.81
C VAL A 31 -52.77 -9.29 -33.93
N SER A 32 -51.79 -10.09 -33.49
CA SER A 32 -52.08 -11.39 -32.88
C SER A 32 -50.98 -11.76 -31.87
N VAL A 33 -51.40 -12.00 -30.64
CA VAL A 33 -50.60 -12.48 -29.52
C VAL A 33 -50.58 -14.01 -29.56
N ARG A 34 -49.39 -14.63 -29.59
CA ARG A 34 -49.00 -15.80 -28.76
C ARG A 34 -47.67 -16.41 -29.23
N GLY A 35 -46.74 -16.53 -28.29
CA GLY A 35 -45.83 -17.68 -28.17
C GLY A 35 -44.51 -17.61 -28.91
N GLN A 36 -43.45 -17.19 -28.21
CA GLN A 36 -42.33 -18.08 -27.81
C GLN A 36 -41.19 -17.24 -27.24
N VAL A 37 -40.82 -17.58 -26.01
CA VAL A 37 -39.65 -17.05 -25.31
C VAL A 37 -38.42 -17.71 -25.93
N ALA A 38 -37.65 -16.96 -26.72
CA ALA A 38 -36.29 -17.32 -27.11
C ALA A 38 -35.52 -16.08 -27.56
N GLY A 39 -34.39 -15.79 -26.91
CA GLY A 39 -33.31 -15.00 -27.49
C GLY A 39 -33.23 -13.52 -27.11
N ILE A 40 -32.90 -13.23 -25.85
CA ILE A 40 -32.16 -12.01 -25.50
C ILE A 40 -31.04 -12.38 -24.51
N HIS A 41 -29.95 -12.95 -25.04
CA HIS A 41 -28.63 -12.85 -24.42
C HIS A 41 -27.74 -12.15 -25.44
N ASN A 42 -27.65 -10.82 -25.32
CA ASN A 42 -26.49 -10.01 -25.68
C ASN A 42 -26.90 -8.54 -25.64
N LYS A 43 -26.57 -7.89 -24.51
CA LYS A 43 -26.25 -6.47 -24.35
C LYS A 43 -26.26 -6.15 -22.86
N LEU A 44 -25.19 -6.50 -22.16
CA LEU A 44 -24.80 -5.94 -20.86
C LEU A 44 -23.31 -6.28 -20.61
N ASP A 45 -22.45 -6.05 -21.61
CA ASP A 45 -20.99 -6.21 -21.48
C ASP A 45 -20.26 -4.99 -22.06
N GLN A 46 -20.70 -3.77 -21.72
CA GLN A 46 -19.89 -2.54 -21.81
C GLN A 46 -20.43 -1.56 -20.76
N LEU A 47 -19.56 -1.02 -19.91
CA LEU A 47 -19.81 -0.18 -18.72
C LEU A 47 -19.88 -0.95 -17.39
N SER A 48 -18.82 -1.70 -17.08
CA SER A 48 -18.38 -1.83 -15.69
C SER A 48 -17.00 -1.17 -15.61
N SER A 49 -16.95 0.04 -15.05
CA SER A 49 -15.68 0.65 -14.65
C SER A 49 -15.00 -0.29 -13.63
N PRO A 50 -13.77 -0.77 -13.87
CA PRO A 50 -13.05 -1.55 -12.89
C PRO A 50 -12.37 -0.60 -11.90
N VAL A 51 -12.94 -0.54 -10.70
CA VAL A 51 -12.40 0.05 -9.47
C VAL A 51 -11.26 -0.83 -8.93
N ALA A 52 -10.16 -0.33 -8.33
CA ALA A 52 -9.24 -1.14 -7.48
C ALA A 52 -8.73 -0.39 -6.20
N ASN A 53 -7.75 -0.88 -5.40
CA ASN A 53 -7.79 -1.59 -4.09
C ASN A 53 -7.39 -0.77 -2.82
N ILE A 54 -8.24 -0.76 -1.79
CA ILE A 54 -7.83 -0.77 -0.37
C ILE A 54 -8.39 -1.99 0.32
N GLN A 55 -7.59 -3.04 0.47
CA GLN A 55 -8.03 -4.23 1.20
C GLN A 55 -7.84 -4.04 2.71
N LEU A 56 -8.76 -3.27 3.30
CA LEU A 56 -8.96 -3.22 4.75
C LEU A 56 -9.52 -4.54 5.24
N ALA A 57 -8.67 -5.53 5.48
CA ALA A 57 -9.11 -6.67 6.26
C ALA A 57 -9.33 -6.25 7.70
N PHE A 58 -10.13 -7.07 8.39
CA PHE A 58 -10.60 -6.82 9.74
C PHE A 58 -10.72 -8.20 10.40
N ARG A 59 -10.36 -8.39 11.68
CA ARG A 59 -10.48 -9.69 12.39
C ARG A 59 -11.14 -9.56 13.75
N ARG A 60 -11.98 -10.55 14.07
CA ARG A 60 -12.18 -11.11 15.41
C ARG A 60 -11.83 -12.61 15.39
N LEU A 61 -11.04 -13.14 16.33
CA LEU A 61 -11.02 -14.61 16.53
C LEU A 61 -12.26 -15.03 17.30
N PRO A 62 -12.85 -16.19 16.97
CA PRO A 62 -13.72 -16.89 17.91
C PRO A 62 -12.92 -17.18 19.18
N ALA A 63 -13.53 -16.91 20.35
CA ALA A 63 -12.94 -17.21 21.65
C ALA A 63 -12.67 -18.71 21.87
N ASP A 64 -13.19 -19.56 20.98
CA ASP A 64 -13.33 -20.99 21.21
C ASP A 64 -12.39 -21.84 20.32
N ALA A 65 -11.50 -21.20 19.56
CA ALA A 65 -10.54 -21.89 18.68
C ALA A 65 -9.20 -22.14 19.38
N PHE A 66 -9.20 -22.81 20.53
CA PHE A 66 -8.01 -23.46 21.07
C PHE A 66 -8.38 -24.79 21.72
N ASN A 67 -8.14 -25.88 21.00
CA ASN A 67 -8.01 -27.22 21.57
C ASN A 67 -6.51 -27.56 21.52
N PRO A 68 -5.79 -27.61 22.65
CA PRO A 68 -4.35 -27.88 22.62
C PRO A 68 -4.12 -29.36 22.32
N ILE A 69 -3.73 -29.67 21.09
CA ILE A 69 -3.09 -30.95 20.81
C ILE A 69 -1.69 -30.87 21.41
N GLN A 70 -1.49 -31.65 22.46
CA GLN A 70 -0.18 -31.98 23.01
C GLN A 70 0.72 -32.56 21.92
N THR A 71 1.87 -31.93 21.69
CA THR A 71 3.10 -32.67 21.39
C THR A 71 4.23 -32.14 22.25
N SER A 72 4.71 -33.04 23.09
CA SER A 72 5.86 -32.91 23.98
C SER A 72 7.18 -32.94 23.21
N ASN A 73 8.19 -32.34 23.83
CA ASN A 73 9.64 -32.52 23.65
C ASN A 73 10.33 -31.70 22.56
N ASN A 74 10.83 -30.52 22.94
CA ASN A 74 12.28 -30.37 23.15
C ASN A 74 12.58 -29.14 24.03
N LEU A 75 13.10 -29.42 25.22
CA LEU A 75 13.74 -28.47 26.13
C LEU A 75 15.12 -28.11 25.60
N SER A 76 15.46 -26.83 25.53
CA SER A 76 16.64 -26.33 26.25
C SER A 76 16.73 -24.80 26.24
N TYR A 77 17.11 -24.28 27.41
CA TYR A 77 17.64 -22.94 27.69
C TYR A 77 16.69 -21.88 28.28
N CYS A 78 16.18 -22.15 29.48
CA CYS A 78 15.93 -21.12 30.50
C CYS A 78 16.99 -21.24 31.61
N ARG A 79 17.73 -20.15 31.91
CA ARG A 79 18.44 -19.97 33.18
C ARG A 79 17.99 -18.66 33.84
N LYS A 80 17.45 -18.81 35.06
CA LYS A 80 17.29 -17.76 36.11
C LYS A 80 18.70 -17.32 36.59
N ILE A 81 18.92 -16.14 37.20
CA ILE A 81 18.65 -15.81 38.62
C ILE A 81 18.95 -14.30 38.91
N SER A 82 18.02 -13.65 39.65
CA SER A 82 18.07 -12.59 40.71
C SER A 82 18.95 -11.34 40.61
N SER A 83 18.55 -10.15 41.10
CA SER A 83 18.17 -9.88 42.51
C SER A 83 17.47 -8.52 42.75
N SER A 84 16.39 -8.58 43.54
CA SER A 84 15.85 -7.64 44.56
C SER A 84 16.12 -6.12 44.50
N CYS A 85 15.05 -5.32 44.53
CA CYS A 85 14.68 -4.50 45.70
C CYS A 85 13.19 -4.09 45.68
N LYS A 86 12.55 -4.10 46.85
CA LYS A 86 11.14 -3.74 47.10
C LYS A 86 10.99 -2.21 47.22
N LEU A 87 9.82 -1.67 46.85
CA LEU A 87 9.11 -0.67 47.66
C LEU A 87 7.63 -0.61 47.23
N GLU A 88 6.76 -0.80 48.21
CA GLU A 88 5.31 -0.67 48.16
C GLU A 88 4.90 0.80 48.05
N TYR A 89 3.79 1.10 47.36
CA TYR A 89 2.80 2.08 47.83
C TYR A 89 1.41 1.76 47.27
N ALA A 90 0.44 1.69 48.17
CA ALA A 90 -0.97 1.50 47.91
C ALA A 90 -1.73 2.83 48.05
N TYR A 91 -2.69 3.11 47.17
CA TYR A 91 -3.87 3.98 47.32
C TYR A 91 -4.68 3.80 46.02
N GLY A 92 -6.00 3.72 45.91
CA GLY A 92 -7.15 3.85 46.80
C GLY A 92 -8.37 3.93 45.86
N LYS A 93 -9.46 3.21 46.17
CA LYS A 93 -10.68 3.11 45.35
C LYS A 93 -11.41 4.46 45.17
N SER A 94 -12.06 4.67 44.02
CA SER A 94 -13.46 5.12 43.95
C SER A 94 -14.06 4.92 42.54
N THR A 95 -15.38 4.97 42.48
CA THR A 95 -16.26 4.35 41.47
C THR A 95 -17.25 5.40 40.92
N GLN A 96 -17.76 5.14 39.71
CA GLN A 96 -19.05 5.53 39.09
C GLN A 96 -19.17 6.69 38.05
N ILE A 97 -19.34 6.26 36.78
CA ILE A 97 -20.45 6.42 35.79
C ILE A 97 -21.08 7.81 35.45
N ALA A 98 -21.33 7.98 34.13
CA ALA A 98 -22.24 8.87 33.36
C ALA A 98 -21.62 10.23 32.91
N ALA A 99 -21.86 10.79 31.72
CA ALA A 99 -22.81 10.54 30.63
C ALA A 99 -22.26 11.06 29.28
N GLN A 100 -22.93 10.69 28.19
CA GLN A 100 -22.69 11.09 26.80
C GLN A 100 -22.86 12.61 26.59
N THR A 101 -21.99 13.20 25.77
CA THR A 101 -22.31 14.39 24.95
C THR A 101 -21.62 14.28 23.60
N GLU A 102 -22.42 14.35 22.54
CA GLU A 102 -21.99 14.38 21.13
C GLU A 102 -21.08 15.60 20.88
N ALA A 103 -20.00 15.39 20.12
CA ALA A 103 -19.12 16.48 19.70
C ALA A 103 -19.68 17.18 18.45
N PRO A 104 -19.62 18.53 18.36
CA PRO A 104 -20.08 19.27 17.19
C PRO A 104 -19.15 19.07 15.98
N PRO A 105 -19.65 19.28 14.74
CA PRO A 105 -18.85 19.08 13.53
C PRO A 105 -17.69 20.08 13.47
N ALA A 106 -16.50 19.59 13.12
CA ALA A 106 -15.31 20.40 12.92
C ALA A 106 -15.47 21.35 11.71
N PRO A 107 -14.98 22.60 11.78
CA PRO A 107 -15.03 23.53 10.66
C PRO A 107 -14.06 23.11 9.53
N ALA A 108 -14.40 23.51 8.30
CA ALA A 108 -13.61 23.25 7.09
C ALA A 108 -12.15 23.67 7.26
N ALA A 109 -11.23 22.76 6.94
CA ALA A 109 -9.80 22.99 7.02
C ALA A 109 -9.37 24.12 6.09
N GLN A 110 -8.97 25.25 6.67
CA GLN A 110 -8.12 26.24 6.00
C GLN A 110 -6.67 25.84 6.25
N TRP A 111 -5.94 25.61 5.17
CA TRP A 111 -4.59 25.07 5.17
C TRP A 111 -3.56 26.20 5.36
N PRO A 112 -2.66 26.15 6.34
CA PRO A 112 -1.55 27.09 6.40
C PRO A 112 -0.44 26.68 5.40
N ASP A 113 -0.07 27.61 4.52
CA ASP A 113 0.89 27.42 3.41
C ASP A 113 2.37 27.28 3.82
N ASN A 114 2.74 27.28 5.10
CA ASN A 114 4.14 27.49 5.47
C ASN A 114 4.73 26.39 6.36
N PHE A 115 5.39 25.42 5.73
CA PHE A 115 6.52 24.69 6.32
C PHE A 115 7.73 24.91 5.40
N HIS A 116 8.38 26.07 5.54
CA HIS A 116 9.72 26.22 5.00
C HIS A 116 10.68 25.41 5.88
N ALA A 117 11.31 24.39 5.31
CA ALA A 117 12.49 23.76 5.89
C ALA A 117 13.52 24.86 6.17
N ARG A 118 13.94 25.00 7.43
CA ARG A 118 15.06 25.88 7.78
C ARG A 118 16.35 25.21 7.34
N GLU A 119 17.02 25.79 6.35
CA GLU A 119 18.37 25.40 5.94
C GLU A 119 19.37 25.59 7.09
N GLY A 120 20.31 24.63 7.20
CA GLY A 120 21.65 24.86 7.73
C GLY A 120 21.88 24.58 9.21
N ALA A 121 22.21 23.33 9.54
CA ALA A 121 23.27 22.99 10.50
C ALA A 121 23.63 21.50 10.40
N THR A 122 24.82 21.20 9.85
CA THR A 122 25.49 19.92 10.06
C THR A 122 25.89 19.80 11.53
N GLN A 123 25.05 19.15 12.34
CA GLN A 123 25.42 18.68 13.66
C GLN A 123 25.30 17.16 13.69
N SER A 124 26.39 16.49 14.06
CA SER A 124 26.39 15.09 14.42
C SER A 124 25.46 14.90 15.61
N PHE A 125 24.27 14.35 15.38
CA PHE A 125 23.34 14.03 16.46
C PHE A 125 23.60 12.61 16.95
N SER A 126 24.05 12.50 18.20
CA SER A 126 24.04 11.25 18.94
C SER A 126 22.58 10.80 19.09
N LEU A 127 22.24 9.62 18.57
CA LEU A 127 21.02 8.90 18.90
C LEU A 127 20.88 8.81 20.42
N SER A 128 20.02 9.63 21.03
CA SER A 128 19.56 9.37 22.39
C SER A 128 18.54 8.24 22.32
N VAL A 129 19.05 7.01 22.25
CA VAL A 129 18.30 5.80 22.52
C VAL A 129 17.74 5.97 23.94
N ARG A 130 16.43 6.15 24.07
CA ARG A 130 15.81 6.01 25.40
C ARG A 130 16.02 4.56 25.80
N SER A 131 16.82 4.35 26.84
CA SER A 131 16.84 3.13 27.62
C SER A 131 15.51 3.00 28.35
N ASN A 132 14.45 2.64 27.64
CA ASN A 132 13.45 1.81 28.28
C ASN A 132 14.05 0.42 28.28
N ASP A 133 14.45 -0.05 29.46
CA ASP A 133 14.78 -1.44 29.73
C ASP A 133 13.53 -2.32 29.50
N ALA A 134 13.04 -2.38 28.26
CA ALA A 134 12.27 -3.52 27.81
C ALA A 134 13.30 -4.67 27.76
N PRO A 135 13.17 -5.70 28.61
CA PRO A 135 14.23 -6.69 28.85
C PRO A 135 14.63 -7.54 27.62
N ASP A 136 14.02 -7.30 26.46
CA ASP A 136 14.09 -8.14 25.27
C ASP A 136 14.61 -7.43 23.99
N THR A 137 14.95 -6.13 24.02
CA THR A 137 15.54 -5.42 22.85
C THR A 137 17.05 -5.34 22.94
N ILE A 138 17.75 -5.61 21.83
CA ILE A 138 19.21 -5.45 21.72
C ILE A 138 19.56 -4.13 21.01
N PRO A 139 20.79 -3.60 21.18
CA PRO A 139 21.25 -2.46 20.41
C PRO A 139 21.14 -2.72 18.90
N VAL A 140 20.75 -1.69 18.15
CA VAL A 140 20.66 -1.74 16.69
C VAL A 140 22.02 -2.11 16.09
N ASP A 141 22.04 -3.12 15.23
CA ASP A 141 23.23 -3.45 14.44
C ASP A 141 23.51 -2.33 13.44
N ALA A 142 24.76 -1.87 13.43
CA ALA A 142 25.22 -0.78 12.57
C ALA A 142 24.98 -1.06 11.08
N THR A 143 24.92 -2.33 10.67
CA THR A 143 24.59 -2.73 9.29
C THR A 143 23.26 -2.16 8.80
N HIS A 144 22.28 -1.99 9.69
CA HIS A 144 20.99 -1.40 9.35
C HIS A 144 21.04 0.13 9.17
N LEU A 145 22.10 0.79 9.62
CA LEU A 145 22.30 2.24 9.50
C LEU A 145 23.08 2.63 8.24
N GLU A 146 23.76 1.68 7.61
CA GLU A 146 24.60 1.94 6.45
C GLU A 146 23.78 2.30 5.22
N THR A 147 24.22 3.35 4.52
CA THR A 147 23.66 3.75 3.23
C THR A 147 24.68 3.57 2.10
N VAL A 148 24.17 3.56 0.87
CA VAL A 148 24.94 3.61 -0.36
C VAL A 148 24.37 4.70 -1.26
N ASP A 149 25.24 5.52 -1.85
CA ASP A 149 24.85 6.47 -2.89
C ASP A 149 24.67 5.74 -4.22
N HIS A 150 23.56 6.03 -4.89
CA HIS A 150 23.32 5.57 -6.25
C HIS A 150 22.61 6.67 -7.03
N ASN A 151 23.30 7.21 -8.05
CA ASN A 151 22.83 8.32 -8.88
C ASN A 151 22.38 9.56 -8.06
N GLY A 152 23.09 9.88 -6.99
CA GLY A 152 22.79 11.05 -6.15
C GLY A 152 21.59 10.89 -5.22
N ARG A 153 21.11 9.66 -5.04
CA ARG A 153 20.11 9.28 -4.03
C ARG A 153 20.74 8.32 -3.03
N GLN A 154 20.31 8.37 -1.78
CA GLN A 154 20.80 7.48 -0.74
C GLN A 154 19.87 6.28 -0.58
N TYR A 155 20.43 5.07 -0.52
CA TYR A 155 19.67 3.84 -0.29
C TYR A 155 20.21 3.12 0.93
N GLN A 156 19.35 2.43 1.67
CA GLN A 156 19.79 1.59 2.77
C GLN A 156 20.51 0.35 2.20
N ARG A 157 21.78 0.16 2.57
CA ARG A 157 22.69 -0.83 1.96
C ARG A 157 22.16 -2.26 2.14
N TYR A 158 21.86 -2.64 3.38
CA TYR A 158 21.37 -3.98 3.72
C TYR A 158 20.12 -4.37 2.91
N ALA A 159 19.19 -3.44 2.68
CA ALA A 159 17.92 -3.65 2.05
C ALA A 159 18.08 -3.84 0.55
N VAL A 160 18.93 -3.04 -0.11
CA VAL A 160 19.21 -3.24 -1.54
C VAL A 160 20.00 -4.52 -1.78
N GLU A 161 21.00 -4.82 -0.94
CA GLU A 161 21.84 -6.03 -1.06
C GLU A 161 21.05 -7.32 -0.81
N ASN A 162 20.03 -7.28 0.06
CA ASN A 162 19.16 -8.42 0.36
C ASN A 162 17.84 -8.42 -0.43
N GLY A 163 17.65 -7.48 -1.36
CA GLY A 163 16.46 -7.41 -2.21
C GLY A 163 15.16 -7.01 -1.47
N ILE A 164 15.28 -6.39 -0.30
CA ILE A 164 14.18 -6.02 0.61
C ILE A 164 13.50 -4.75 0.14
N TYR A 165 14.23 -3.67 -0.14
CA TYR A 165 13.63 -2.39 -0.51
C TYR A 165 14.55 -1.61 -1.46
N PHE A 166 13.95 -0.97 -2.47
CA PHE A 166 14.68 -0.35 -3.57
C PHE A 166 14.34 1.12 -3.78
N ALA A 167 13.63 1.74 -2.83
CA ALA A 167 13.44 3.19 -2.84
C ALA A 167 14.54 3.87 -2.01
N PRO A 168 14.82 5.16 -2.25
CA PRO A 168 15.76 5.93 -1.46
C PRO A 168 15.37 6.02 0.02
N VAL A 169 16.27 6.54 0.85
CA VAL A 169 16.07 6.83 2.28
C VAL A 169 16.58 8.22 2.67
N ASP A 170 16.84 9.06 1.67
CA ASP A 170 17.24 10.47 1.84
C ASP A 170 16.05 11.37 2.23
N GLU A 171 16.36 12.63 2.58
CA GLU A 171 15.39 13.63 3.03
C GLU A 171 14.24 13.85 2.02
N ASP A 172 14.55 13.84 0.73
CA ASP A 172 13.57 13.96 -0.35
C ASP A 172 12.51 12.85 -0.30
N GLU A 173 12.93 11.61 -0.02
CA GLU A 173 12.02 10.48 0.08
C GLU A 173 11.20 10.53 1.38
N VAL A 174 11.78 10.98 2.47
CA VAL A 174 11.07 11.18 3.74
C VAL A 174 9.99 12.25 3.60
N GLU A 175 10.28 13.34 2.90
CA GLU A 175 9.29 14.36 2.56
C GLU A 175 8.18 13.78 1.68
N ARG A 176 8.53 12.96 0.68
CA ARG A 176 7.55 12.26 -0.16
C ARG A 176 6.63 11.35 0.66
N LEU A 177 7.18 10.52 1.56
CA LEU A 177 6.39 9.66 2.45
C LEU A 177 5.43 10.47 3.32
N SER A 178 5.84 11.66 3.75
CA SER A 178 4.98 12.59 4.49
C SER A 178 3.81 13.11 3.63
N TYR A 179 4.06 13.46 2.36
CA TYR A 179 2.96 13.80 1.43
C TYR A 179 2.03 12.60 1.21
N MET A 180 2.57 11.39 1.03
CA MET A 180 1.75 10.18 0.88
C MET A 180 0.87 9.93 2.12
N HIS A 181 1.38 10.16 3.33
CA HIS A 181 0.58 10.07 4.55
C HIS A 181 -0.59 11.06 4.53
N ARG A 182 -0.37 12.32 4.14
CA ARG A 182 -1.44 13.34 4.01
C ARG A 182 -2.48 12.97 2.95
N VAL A 183 -2.06 12.36 1.84
CA VAL A 183 -2.98 11.82 0.83
C VAL A 183 -3.89 10.77 1.45
N PHE A 184 -3.34 9.84 2.23
CA PHE A 184 -4.14 8.85 2.95
C PHE A 184 -5.09 9.50 3.97
N GLU A 185 -4.65 10.50 4.73
CA GLU A 185 -5.53 11.24 5.64
C GLU A 185 -6.71 11.86 4.88
N ALA A 186 -6.46 12.51 3.74
CA ALA A 186 -7.51 13.08 2.90
C ALA A 186 -8.47 11.99 2.35
N MET A 187 -7.93 10.86 1.89
CA MET A 187 -8.73 9.73 1.41
C MET A 187 -9.61 9.10 2.49
N PHE A 188 -9.18 9.18 3.75
CA PHE A 188 -9.80 8.48 4.88
C PHE A 188 -10.49 9.40 5.85
N ASP A 189 -10.73 10.65 5.46
CA ASP A 189 -11.40 11.65 6.27
C ASP A 189 -10.72 11.78 7.66
N ASN A 190 -9.37 11.78 7.65
CA ASN A 190 -8.45 11.80 8.79
C ASN A 190 -8.53 10.58 9.75
N ARG A 191 -9.12 9.48 9.29
CA ARG A 191 -9.22 8.25 10.08
C ARG A 191 -7.97 7.37 9.94
N LEU A 192 -7.26 7.16 11.05
CA LEU A 192 -6.06 6.30 11.09
C LEU A 192 -6.37 4.81 11.33
N ILE A 193 -7.40 4.52 12.13
CA ILE A 193 -7.84 3.16 12.50
C ILE A 193 -9.27 2.93 11.99
N PHE A 194 -9.42 2.00 11.06
CA PHE A 194 -10.73 1.58 10.52
C PHE A 194 -11.45 0.48 11.30
N PRO A 195 -10.78 -0.54 11.88
CA PRO A 195 -11.51 -1.53 12.66
C PRO A 195 -12.09 -0.91 13.93
N PRO A 196 -13.20 -1.44 14.46
CA PRO A 196 -13.81 -0.94 15.69
C PRO A 196 -13.00 -1.39 16.91
N VAL A 197 -11.83 -0.77 17.12
CA VAL A 197 -10.95 -1.02 18.27
C VAL A 197 -11.04 0.18 19.22
N PRO A 198 -12.08 0.27 20.08
CA PRO A 198 -12.37 1.50 20.82
C PRO A 198 -11.31 1.85 21.88
N ARG A 199 -10.58 0.87 22.39
CA ARG A 199 -9.52 1.06 23.41
C ARG A 199 -8.37 0.09 23.14
N PRO A 200 -7.59 0.31 22.07
CA PRO A 200 -6.43 -0.54 21.81
C PRO A 200 -5.44 -0.36 22.97
N ARG A 201 -4.86 -1.46 23.44
CA ARG A 201 -3.78 -1.44 24.43
C ARG A 201 -2.41 -1.55 23.76
N ARG A 202 -2.33 -2.30 22.65
CA ARG A 202 -1.09 -2.56 21.91
C ARG A 202 -1.33 -2.59 20.42
N ILE A 203 -0.59 -1.77 19.67
CA ILE A 203 -0.61 -1.71 18.21
C ILE A 203 0.80 -1.95 17.69
N LEU A 204 0.93 -2.80 16.67
CA LEU A 204 2.14 -2.95 15.88
C LEU A 204 1.97 -2.24 14.53
N ASP A 205 2.88 -1.36 14.16
CA ASP A 205 3.00 -0.76 12.83
C ASP A 205 4.15 -1.42 12.06
N CYS A 206 3.82 -2.05 10.93
CA CYS A 206 4.78 -2.74 10.08
C CYS A 206 5.25 -1.81 8.94
N GLY A 207 6.53 -1.45 8.96
CA GLY A 207 7.16 -0.52 8.02
C GLY A 207 6.78 0.92 8.30
N TYR A 208 7.17 1.43 9.48
CA TYR A 208 6.76 2.78 9.89
C TYR A 208 7.33 3.89 9.00
N GLY A 209 8.42 3.64 8.27
CA GLY A 209 9.07 4.62 7.39
C GLY A 209 9.42 5.92 8.11
N CYS A 210 8.77 7.03 7.73
CA CYS A 210 8.95 8.33 8.39
C CYS A 210 8.18 8.48 9.72
N GLY A 211 7.43 7.46 10.14
CA GLY A 211 6.74 7.38 11.43
C GLY A 211 5.40 8.12 11.51
N SER A 212 4.94 8.80 10.45
CA SER A 212 3.75 9.68 10.54
C SER A 212 2.49 8.97 11.05
N TRP A 213 2.25 7.73 10.60
CA TRP A 213 1.08 6.97 11.07
C TRP A 213 1.22 6.54 12.54
N ALA A 214 2.36 5.95 12.90
CA ALA A 214 2.61 5.50 14.28
C ALA A 214 2.56 6.66 15.28
N ILE A 215 3.11 7.82 14.93
CA ILE A 215 3.04 9.05 15.73
C ILE A 215 1.58 9.50 15.89
N GLY A 216 0.83 9.64 14.79
CA GLY A 216 -0.57 10.06 14.85
C GLY A 216 -1.45 9.13 15.68
N VAL A 217 -1.22 7.81 15.60
CA VAL A 217 -1.93 6.83 16.43
C VAL A 217 -1.52 6.92 17.91
N ALA A 218 -0.23 7.06 18.20
CA ALA A 218 0.23 7.19 19.58
C ALA A 218 -0.32 8.46 20.26
N GLU A 219 -0.42 9.57 19.52
CA GLU A 219 -1.04 10.81 19.98
C GLU A 219 -2.56 10.67 20.18
N GLN A 220 -3.27 10.03 19.25
CA GLN A 220 -4.71 9.82 19.34
C GLN A 220 -5.11 8.84 20.47
N TYR A 221 -4.23 7.88 20.80
CA TYR A 221 -4.47 6.85 21.80
C TYR A 221 -3.35 6.83 22.85
N PRO A 222 -3.30 7.81 23.78
CA PRO A 222 -2.19 7.95 24.74
C PRO A 222 -2.06 6.80 25.75
N ASN A 223 -3.08 5.95 25.87
CA ASN A 223 -3.08 4.75 26.71
C ASN A 223 -2.78 3.45 25.92
N CYS A 224 -2.48 3.57 24.63
CA CYS A 224 -2.07 2.47 23.76
C CYS A 224 -0.56 2.49 23.62
N GLU A 225 0.09 1.37 23.89
CA GLU A 225 1.47 1.14 23.48
C GLU A 225 1.49 0.93 21.96
N VAL A 226 2.26 1.75 21.24
CA VAL A 226 2.45 1.64 19.80
C VAL A 226 3.90 1.22 19.57
N ILE A 227 4.10 0.13 18.85
CA ILE A 227 5.41 -0.34 18.43
C ILE A 227 5.46 -0.22 16.91
N GLY A 228 6.41 0.54 16.38
CA GLY A 228 6.71 0.57 14.95
C GLY A 228 7.96 -0.23 14.66
N ILE A 229 7.94 -1.07 13.63
CA ILE A 229 9.14 -1.74 13.10
C ILE A 229 9.43 -1.32 11.66
N ASP A 230 10.71 -1.16 11.33
CA ASP A 230 11.18 -0.93 9.96
C ASP A 230 12.58 -1.53 9.79
N VAL A 231 12.96 -1.89 8.56
CA VAL A 231 14.31 -2.39 8.27
C VAL A 231 15.35 -1.28 8.34
N TYR A 232 14.91 -0.03 8.15
CA TYR A 232 15.74 1.16 8.28
C TYR A 232 15.24 2.08 9.40
N PRO A 233 16.04 2.30 10.47
CA PRO A 233 15.68 3.24 11.52
C PRO A 233 15.97 4.69 11.09
N TYR A 234 15.11 5.25 10.25
CA TYR A 234 15.25 6.63 9.82
C TYR A 234 15.24 7.59 11.04
N PRO A 235 16.18 8.55 11.14
CA PRO A 235 16.20 9.49 12.25
C PRO A 235 15.01 10.44 12.22
N ILE A 236 14.04 10.24 13.12
CA ILE A 236 12.89 11.15 13.25
C ILE A 236 13.30 12.35 14.12
N PRO A 237 13.19 13.60 13.62
CA PRO A 237 13.72 14.78 14.30
C PRO A 237 12.90 15.25 15.51
N ASN A 238 11.74 14.64 15.77
CA ASN A 238 10.79 15.03 16.81
C ASN A 238 10.94 14.19 18.08
N VAL A 239 10.58 14.80 19.22
CA VAL A 239 10.36 14.03 20.46
C VAL A 239 9.17 13.11 20.23
N LEU A 240 9.42 11.80 20.23
CA LEU A 240 8.38 10.81 20.04
C LEU A 240 7.37 10.83 21.20
N PRO A 241 6.08 10.53 20.94
CA PRO A 241 5.10 10.28 22.00
C PRO A 241 5.63 9.24 23.01
N PRO A 242 5.38 9.41 24.32
CA PRO A 242 5.97 8.55 25.36
C PRO A 242 5.49 7.08 25.30
N ASN A 243 4.42 6.83 24.56
CA ASN A 243 3.81 5.52 24.33
C ASN A 243 4.15 4.93 22.94
N LEU A 244 5.06 5.56 22.19
CA LEU A 244 5.58 5.05 20.92
C LEU A 244 7.00 4.53 21.10
N ASP A 245 7.24 3.31 20.64
CA ASP A 245 8.56 2.69 20.54
C ASP A 245 8.84 2.31 19.08
N LEU A 246 10.00 2.72 18.55
CA LEU A 246 10.40 2.46 17.16
C LEU A 246 11.61 1.55 17.16
N GLN A 247 11.50 0.42 16.48
CA GLN A 247 12.47 -0.67 16.51
C GLN A 247 12.91 -1.05 15.10
N VAL A 248 14.08 -1.68 15.00
CA VAL A 248 14.57 -2.24 13.73
C VAL A 248 14.18 -3.71 13.67
N ASP A 249 13.46 -4.10 12.62
CA ASP A 249 13.16 -5.51 12.34
C ASP A 249 12.98 -5.73 10.83
N ASP A 250 13.36 -6.92 10.36
CA ASP A 250 13.13 -7.34 8.97
C ASP A 250 11.89 -8.21 8.89
N LEU A 251 10.82 -7.66 8.31
CA LEU A 251 9.56 -8.36 8.09
C LEU A 251 9.68 -9.56 7.12
N ASN A 252 10.81 -9.72 6.44
CA ASN A 252 11.14 -10.91 5.67
C ASN A 252 11.69 -12.06 6.51
N SER A 253 12.04 -11.82 7.77
CA SER A 253 12.36 -12.85 8.77
C SER A 253 11.15 -13.22 9.61
N PRO A 254 11.08 -14.44 10.21
CA PRO A 254 10.00 -14.81 11.11
C PRO A 254 9.87 -13.80 12.26
N SER A 255 8.65 -13.38 12.57
CA SER A 255 8.43 -12.36 13.61
C SER A 255 8.96 -12.81 14.97
N THR A 256 9.66 -11.91 15.66
CA THR A 256 10.25 -12.11 16.98
C THR A 256 9.26 -11.88 18.14
N PHE A 257 8.15 -11.18 17.86
CA PHE A 257 7.14 -10.86 18.87
C PHE A 257 6.42 -12.13 19.38
N PRO A 258 6.00 -12.15 20.65
CA PRO A 258 5.24 -13.25 21.22
C PRO A 258 3.87 -13.40 20.54
N ALA A 259 3.34 -14.63 20.56
CA ALA A 259 1.99 -14.89 20.07
C ALA A 259 0.94 -14.20 20.94
N ASN A 260 -0.21 -13.85 20.34
CA ASN A 260 -1.35 -13.27 21.02
C ASN A 260 -1.07 -11.96 21.80
N HIS A 261 -0.18 -11.13 21.29
CA HIS A 261 0.33 -9.94 21.99
C HIS A 261 -0.36 -8.64 21.61
N PHE A 262 -0.66 -8.43 20.33
CA PHE A 262 -1.20 -7.17 19.82
C PHE A 262 -2.71 -7.17 19.69
N ASP A 263 -3.33 -6.03 19.97
CA ASP A 263 -4.76 -5.79 19.75
C ASP A 263 -5.03 -5.48 18.28
N MET A 264 -4.06 -4.85 17.63
CA MET A 264 -4.10 -4.57 16.20
C MET A 264 -2.70 -4.55 15.59
N VAL A 265 -2.61 -4.99 14.34
CA VAL A 265 -1.43 -4.84 13.48
C VAL A 265 -1.84 -3.97 12.30
N HIS A 266 -1.04 -2.96 12.01
CA HIS A 266 -1.15 -2.10 10.84
C HIS A 266 -0.01 -2.40 9.87
N SER A 267 -0.30 -2.42 8.58
CA SER A 267 0.68 -2.61 7.51
C SER A 267 0.27 -1.75 6.33
N ARG A 268 1.15 -0.87 5.85
CA ARG A 268 0.81 0.04 4.77
C ARG A 268 1.98 0.24 3.83
N MET A 269 1.73 0.08 2.53
CA MET A 269 2.72 0.20 1.45
C MET A 269 3.89 -0.78 1.58
N MET A 270 3.64 -1.97 2.13
CA MET A 270 4.64 -3.01 2.35
C MET A 270 4.91 -3.88 1.11
N SER A 271 4.15 -3.72 0.02
CA SER A 271 4.39 -4.53 -1.20
C SER A 271 5.76 -4.31 -1.84
N GLY A 272 6.36 -3.13 -1.63
CA GLY A 272 7.74 -2.88 -2.01
C GLY A 272 8.78 -3.52 -1.08
N GLY A 273 8.43 -3.80 0.18
CA GLY A 273 9.30 -4.32 1.24
C GLY A 273 9.29 -5.84 1.40
N ILE A 274 8.16 -6.49 1.11
CA ILE A 274 7.98 -7.94 1.33
C ILE A 274 8.36 -8.74 0.08
N HIS A 275 9.22 -9.76 0.23
CA HIS A 275 9.59 -10.67 -0.84
C HIS A 275 8.39 -11.43 -1.40
N SER A 276 8.41 -11.69 -2.70
CA SER A 276 7.34 -12.39 -3.43
C SER A 276 6.96 -13.73 -2.80
N ASN A 277 7.97 -14.47 -2.29
CA ASN A 277 7.81 -15.77 -1.62
C ASN A 277 7.44 -15.68 -0.13
N ARG A 278 7.46 -14.48 0.47
CA ARG A 278 7.32 -14.29 1.93
C ARG A 278 5.89 -14.00 2.39
N TRP A 279 5.04 -13.50 1.50
CA TRP A 279 3.66 -13.07 1.81
C TRP A 279 2.83 -14.07 2.63
N ALA A 280 2.91 -15.36 2.31
CA ALA A 280 2.14 -16.38 3.04
C ALA A 280 2.62 -16.49 4.50
N GLY A 281 3.93 -16.46 4.73
CA GLY A 281 4.47 -16.40 6.09
C GLY A 281 4.15 -15.06 6.76
N TYR A 282 4.14 -13.94 6.02
CA TYR A 282 3.97 -12.61 6.60
C TYR A 282 2.58 -12.48 7.20
N MET A 283 1.57 -12.95 6.46
CA MET A 283 0.20 -13.06 6.96
C MET A 283 0.08 -14.00 8.17
N LYS A 284 0.81 -15.13 8.18
CA LYS A 284 0.82 -16.06 9.33
C LYS A 284 1.43 -15.45 10.58
N ASP A 285 2.52 -14.68 10.43
CA ASP A 285 3.15 -13.99 11.55
C ASP A 285 2.21 -12.92 12.13
N ILE A 286 1.60 -12.09 11.27
CA ILE A 286 0.59 -11.12 11.71
C ILE A 286 -0.53 -11.83 12.49
N LEU A 287 -1.07 -12.93 11.94
CA LEU A 287 -2.16 -13.67 12.60
C LEU A 287 -1.73 -14.23 13.96
N ARG A 288 -0.48 -14.72 14.06
CA ARG A 288 0.12 -15.31 15.27
C ARG A 288 0.31 -14.27 16.37
N VAL A 289 0.82 -13.08 16.04
CA VAL A 289 1.11 -12.03 17.03
C VAL A 289 -0.15 -11.32 17.50
N LEU A 290 -1.25 -11.38 16.73
CA LEU A 290 -2.53 -10.83 17.15
C LEU A 290 -3.23 -11.69 18.20
N ARG A 291 -3.66 -11.09 19.31
CA ARG A 291 -4.50 -11.75 20.32
C ARG A 291 -5.80 -12.29 19.71
N PRO A 292 -6.49 -13.22 20.38
CA PRO A 292 -7.86 -13.56 20.03
C PRO A 292 -8.75 -12.33 20.00
N GLY A 293 -9.37 -12.07 18.85
CA GLY A 293 -10.20 -10.87 18.65
C GLY A 293 -9.45 -9.63 18.16
N GLY A 294 -8.13 -9.70 17.96
CA GLY A 294 -7.34 -8.57 17.43
C GLY A 294 -7.49 -8.39 15.93
N TRP A 295 -7.22 -7.18 15.42
CA TRP A 295 -7.49 -6.77 14.03
C TRP A 295 -6.19 -6.61 13.22
N CYS A 296 -6.18 -6.96 11.94
CA CYS A 296 -5.10 -6.57 11.02
C CYS A 296 -5.68 -5.56 10.04
N GLN A 297 -5.04 -4.39 9.85
CA GLN A 297 -5.41 -3.40 8.85
C GLN A 297 -4.29 -3.31 7.81
N MET A 298 -4.62 -3.50 6.53
CA MET A 298 -3.67 -3.39 5.43
C MET A 298 -4.09 -2.35 4.39
N VAL A 299 -3.13 -1.56 3.90
CA VAL A 299 -3.36 -0.55 2.86
C VAL A 299 -2.21 -0.62 1.86
N GLU A 300 -2.50 -0.95 0.60
CA GLU A 300 -1.50 -1.08 -0.45
C GLU A 300 -1.96 -0.33 -1.70
N VAL A 301 -1.01 0.14 -2.50
CA VAL A 301 -1.28 0.74 -3.81
C VAL A 301 -0.72 -0.16 -4.90
N TYR A 302 -1.51 -0.39 -5.93
CA TYR A 302 -1.09 -1.02 -7.17
C TYR A 302 -0.58 0.06 -8.14
N PHE A 303 0.74 0.09 -8.34
CA PHE A 303 1.44 1.07 -9.19
C PHE A 303 1.25 0.87 -10.70
N ASN A 304 0.04 0.52 -11.12
CA ASN A 304 -0.38 0.43 -12.50
C ASN A 304 -1.28 1.63 -12.82
N ALA A 305 -0.70 2.70 -13.34
CA ALA A 305 -1.45 3.87 -13.75
C ALA A 305 -2.49 3.48 -14.82
N GLN A 306 -3.69 4.03 -14.72
CA GLN A 306 -4.77 3.87 -15.68
C GLN A 306 -5.51 5.19 -15.84
N SER A 307 -6.31 5.34 -16.90
CA SER A 307 -7.19 6.50 -17.07
C SER A 307 -8.64 6.06 -16.91
N ASP A 308 -9.42 6.78 -16.10
CA ASP A 308 -10.85 6.49 -15.93
C ASP A 308 -11.63 6.62 -17.24
N ASN A 309 -11.18 7.50 -18.15
CA ASN A 309 -11.78 7.71 -19.48
C ASN A 309 -11.12 6.90 -20.62
N GLY A 310 -10.15 6.03 -20.33
CA GLY A 310 -9.45 5.21 -21.32
C GLY A 310 -8.46 5.94 -22.25
N THR A 311 -8.14 7.22 -22.00
CA THR A 311 -7.22 8.01 -22.86
C THR A 311 -5.73 7.71 -22.65
N LEU A 312 -5.35 7.18 -21.49
CA LEU A 312 -3.97 6.79 -21.20
C LEU A 312 -3.66 5.42 -21.81
N THR A 313 -3.15 5.43 -23.04
CA THR A 313 -2.69 4.23 -23.76
C THR A 313 -1.28 3.76 -23.35
N LYS A 314 -0.96 2.50 -23.67
CA LYS A 314 0.36 1.86 -23.53
C LYS A 314 1.55 2.56 -24.19
N ASN A 315 1.32 3.53 -25.06
CA ASN A 315 2.39 4.33 -25.68
C ASN A 315 2.76 5.58 -24.87
N HIS A 316 1.96 5.93 -23.86
CA HIS A 316 2.21 7.07 -22.99
C HIS A 316 3.32 6.74 -21.99
N ALA A 317 4.13 7.73 -21.66
CA ALA A 317 5.30 7.59 -20.80
C ALA A 317 4.93 7.06 -19.41
N LEU A 318 3.79 7.44 -18.85
CA LEU A 318 3.32 6.99 -17.54
C LEU A 318 2.94 5.51 -17.52
N GLN A 319 2.35 5.00 -18.60
CA GLN A 319 2.11 3.57 -18.77
C GLN A 319 3.42 2.79 -18.93
N VAL A 320 4.34 3.32 -19.74
CA VAL A 320 5.68 2.75 -19.89
C VAL A 320 6.40 2.74 -18.55
N TRP A 321 6.33 3.81 -17.77
CA TRP A 321 6.89 3.92 -16.43
C TRP A 321 6.33 2.82 -15.50
N SER A 322 5.01 2.67 -15.42
CA SER A 322 4.36 1.63 -14.61
C SER A 322 4.83 0.24 -15.03
N GLN A 323 4.85 -0.04 -16.34
CA GLN A 323 5.29 -1.33 -16.85
C GLN A 323 6.76 -1.62 -16.49
N ARG A 324 7.66 -0.65 -16.69
CA ARG A 324 9.09 -0.81 -16.38
C ARG A 324 9.34 -0.98 -14.89
N TYR A 325 8.66 -0.23 -14.04
CA TYR A 325 8.75 -0.39 -12.60
C TYR A 325 8.29 -1.79 -12.15
N LEU A 326 7.12 -2.25 -12.62
CA LEU A 326 6.60 -3.56 -12.27
C LEU A 326 7.48 -4.70 -12.84
N GLU A 327 8.00 -4.55 -14.06
CA GLU A 327 8.95 -5.50 -14.69
C GLU A 327 10.25 -5.60 -13.87
N SER A 328 10.83 -4.47 -13.48
CA SER A 328 12.09 -4.43 -12.74
C SER A 328 12.00 -5.07 -11.35
N THR A 329 10.88 -4.89 -10.65
CA THR A 329 10.71 -5.36 -9.27
C THR A 329 10.17 -6.79 -9.17
N GLN A 330 9.54 -7.32 -10.23
CA GLN A 330 8.92 -8.66 -10.26
C GLN A 330 9.82 -9.82 -9.81
N PRO A 331 11.15 -9.84 -10.06
CA PRO A 331 12.02 -10.90 -9.56
C PRO A 331 12.05 -10.99 -8.03
N TYR A 332 11.83 -9.87 -7.33
CA TYR A 332 11.91 -9.77 -5.87
C TYR A 332 10.54 -9.65 -5.21
N LYS A 333 9.57 -9.02 -5.88
CA LYS A 333 8.26 -8.62 -5.32
C LYS A 333 7.09 -9.24 -6.09
N ASP A 334 5.95 -9.41 -5.43
CA ASP A 334 4.70 -9.73 -6.15
C ASP A 334 4.01 -8.42 -6.55
N PRO A 335 4.09 -7.98 -7.82
CA PRO A 335 3.49 -6.72 -8.27
C PRO A 335 1.97 -6.71 -8.11
N ARG A 336 1.33 -7.88 -7.96
CA ARG A 336 -0.12 -8.03 -7.75
C ARG A 336 -0.50 -8.29 -6.31
N ALA A 337 0.44 -8.17 -5.36
CA ALA A 337 0.13 -8.32 -3.94
C ALA A 337 -1.04 -7.42 -3.45
N PRO A 338 -1.14 -6.13 -3.86
CA PRO A 338 -2.26 -5.27 -3.46
C PRO A 338 -3.63 -5.84 -3.85
N LEU A 339 -3.71 -6.54 -4.99
CA LEU A 339 -4.95 -7.14 -5.52
C LEU A 339 -5.32 -8.44 -4.78
N ARG A 340 -4.39 -9.03 -4.02
CA ARG A 340 -4.48 -10.39 -3.46
C ARG A 340 -4.55 -10.44 -1.93
N LEU A 341 -4.49 -9.33 -1.21
CA LEU A 341 -4.52 -9.33 0.27
C LEU A 341 -5.76 -10.06 0.83
N ARG A 342 -6.96 -9.91 0.26
CA ARG A 342 -8.20 -10.58 0.70
C ARG A 342 -8.02 -12.10 0.67
N SER A 343 -7.54 -12.63 -0.45
CA SER A 343 -7.32 -14.06 -0.60
C SER A 343 -6.19 -14.53 0.32
N ARG A 344 -5.06 -13.81 0.36
CA ARG A 344 -3.92 -14.12 1.23
C ARG A 344 -4.29 -14.13 2.71
N MET A 345 -5.13 -13.20 3.15
CA MET A 345 -5.62 -13.13 4.53
C MET A 345 -6.60 -14.26 4.82
N THR A 346 -7.53 -14.54 3.91
CA THR A 346 -8.44 -15.69 4.06
C THR A 346 -7.66 -17.00 4.14
N GLU A 347 -6.69 -17.21 3.25
CA GLU A 347 -5.80 -18.39 3.21
C GLU A 347 -4.94 -18.53 4.46
N ALA A 348 -4.49 -17.41 5.06
CA ALA A 348 -3.74 -17.42 6.30
C ALA A 348 -4.60 -17.75 7.53
N GLY A 349 -5.93 -17.66 7.43
CA GLY A 349 -6.87 -17.95 8.52
C GLY A 349 -7.50 -16.71 9.16
N PHE A 350 -7.41 -15.55 8.53
CA PHE A 350 -8.24 -14.39 8.91
C PHE A 350 -9.71 -14.67 8.54
N VAL A 351 -10.61 -14.17 9.37
CA VAL A 351 -12.07 -14.26 9.18
C VAL A 351 -12.65 -12.85 9.14
N GLU A 352 -13.89 -12.69 8.63
CA GLU A 352 -14.54 -11.38 8.48
C GLU A 352 -13.73 -10.38 7.64
N VAL A 353 -13.03 -10.90 6.62
CA VAL A 353 -12.19 -10.10 5.73
C VAL A 353 -13.07 -9.18 4.87
N GLU A 354 -13.08 -7.90 5.22
CA GLU A 354 -13.55 -6.85 4.33
C GLU A 354 -12.42 -6.45 3.37
N SER A 355 -12.77 -5.91 2.22
CA SER A 355 -11.82 -5.40 1.25
C SER A 355 -12.56 -4.41 0.37
N ARG A 356 -12.00 -3.21 0.21
CA ARG A 356 -12.56 -2.18 -0.65
C ARG A 356 -11.60 -1.89 -1.78
N LEU A 357 -12.10 -1.23 -2.80
CA LEU A 357 -11.35 -0.72 -3.92
C LEU A 357 -11.57 0.79 -3.89
N ILE A 358 -10.51 1.58 -3.63
CA ILE A 358 -10.59 3.04 -3.64
C ILE A 358 -9.61 3.58 -4.68
N THR A 359 -10.18 4.21 -5.68
CA THR A 359 -9.45 4.94 -6.71
C THR A 359 -8.62 6.06 -6.09
N LEU A 360 -7.35 6.16 -6.49
CA LEU A 360 -6.43 7.22 -6.13
C LEU A 360 -6.17 8.12 -7.36
N PRO A 361 -6.83 9.28 -7.47
CA PRO A 361 -6.54 10.25 -8.52
C PRO A 361 -5.10 10.76 -8.39
N LEU A 362 -4.39 10.87 -9.52
CA LEU A 362 -3.01 11.40 -9.52
C LEU A 362 -2.94 12.93 -9.58
N CYS A 363 -4.03 13.58 -9.99
CA CYS A 363 -4.22 15.03 -9.95
C CYS A 363 -5.73 15.38 -9.78
N GLY A 364 -6.05 16.65 -9.55
CA GLY A 364 -7.41 17.14 -9.28
C GLY A 364 -8.34 17.21 -10.50
N TRP A 365 -8.53 16.10 -11.21
CA TRP A 365 -9.40 16.05 -12.40
C TRP A 365 -10.87 15.70 -12.11
N SER A 366 -11.17 15.15 -10.92
CA SER A 366 -12.54 14.71 -10.59
C SER A 366 -13.51 15.89 -10.43
N ASN A 367 -14.75 15.68 -10.85
CA ASN A 367 -15.83 16.63 -10.58
C ASN A 367 -16.33 16.51 -9.12
N ASP A 368 -16.17 15.34 -8.50
CA ASP A 368 -16.46 15.15 -7.09
C ASP A 368 -15.46 15.97 -6.24
N ALA A 369 -15.99 16.72 -5.28
CA ALA A 369 -15.19 17.66 -4.50
C ALA A 369 -14.16 16.97 -3.61
N ARG A 370 -14.49 15.79 -3.07
CA ARG A 370 -13.61 14.99 -2.21
C ARG A 370 -12.49 14.39 -3.05
N ASP A 371 -12.84 13.72 -4.15
CA ASP A 371 -11.83 13.08 -5.01
C ASP A 371 -10.93 14.11 -5.70
N ARG A 372 -11.44 15.30 -6.03
CA ARG A 372 -10.61 16.41 -6.53
C ARG A 372 -9.61 16.87 -5.49
N ALA A 373 -10.03 17.06 -4.24
CA ALA A 373 -9.14 17.46 -3.15
C ALA A 373 -8.06 16.39 -2.88
N VAL A 374 -8.42 15.10 -2.95
CA VAL A 374 -7.45 13.99 -2.87
C VAL A 374 -6.45 14.08 -4.02
N GLY A 375 -6.93 14.29 -5.26
CA GLY A 375 -6.06 14.44 -6.42
C GLY A 375 -5.13 15.65 -6.34
N ASP A 376 -5.62 16.79 -5.87
CA ASP A 376 -4.83 18.00 -5.65
C ASP A 376 -3.72 17.75 -4.60
N ALA A 377 -4.05 17.08 -3.50
CA ALA A 377 -3.07 16.68 -2.48
C ALA A 377 -2.06 15.65 -3.00
N ASN A 378 -2.51 14.72 -3.85
CA ASN A 378 -1.68 13.64 -4.39
C ASN A 378 -0.77 14.08 -5.54
N ARG A 379 -1.03 15.23 -6.15
CA ARG A 379 -0.22 15.78 -7.25
C ARG A 379 1.27 15.84 -6.88
N LEU A 380 1.62 16.47 -5.76
CA LEU A 380 3.02 16.61 -5.32
C LEU A 380 3.67 15.27 -4.96
N ASN A 381 2.93 14.40 -4.27
CA ASN A 381 3.40 13.04 -3.98
C ASN A 381 3.70 12.29 -5.27
N THR A 382 2.78 12.31 -6.24
CA THR A 382 2.94 11.64 -7.54
C THR A 382 4.18 12.12 -8.27
N GLN A 383 4.38 13.44 -8.33
CA GLN A 383 5.56 14.01 -8.99
C GLN A 383 6.86 13.45 -8.40
N ARG A 384 6.97 13.38 -7.07
CA ARG A 384 8.17 12.85 -6.39
C ARG A 384 8.27 11.32 -6.46
N LEU A 385 7.14 10.61 -6.39
CA LEU A 385 7.06 9.15 -6.43
C LEU A 385 7.61 8.58 -7.74
N LEU A 386 7.27 9.19 -8.87
CA LEU A 386 7.69 8.70 -10.18
C LEU A 386 9.23 8.69 -10.34
N SER A 387 9.96 9.65 -9.77
CA SER A 387 11.44 9.58 -9.76
C SER A 387 11.96 8.61 -8.71
N SER A 388 11.41 8.67 -7.50
CA SER A 388 11.87 7.87 -6.36
C SER A 388 11.85 6.37 -6.64
N LEU A 389 10.75 5.87 -7.20
CA LEU A 389 10.61 4.45 -7.51
C LEU A 389 11.25 4.04 -8.85
N ALA A 390 11.64 5.00 -9.70
CA ALA A 390 12.28 4.69 -10.98
C ALA A 390 13.78 4.45 -10.86
N GLU A 391 14.47 5.28 -10.07
CA GLU A 391 15.92 5.45 -10.19
C GLU A 391 16.67 4.13 -10.05
N TYR A 392 16.63 3.48 -8.89
CA TYR A 392 17.33 2.21 -8.67
C TYR A 392 16.76 1.05 -9.51
N PRO A 393 15.44 0.79 -9.55
CA PRO A 393 14.94 -0.37 -10.28
C PRO A 393 15.19 -0.30 -11.79
N LEU A 394 14.99 0.86 -12.44
CA LEU A 394 15.19 0.98 -13.88
C LEU A 394 16.69 1.03 -14.24
N SER A 395 17.53 1.70 -13.45
CA SER A 395 18.95 1.77 -13.77
C SER A 395 19.65 0.44 -13.51
N THR A 396 19.44 -0.16 -12.34
CA THR A 396 20.24 -1.28 -11.85
C THR A 396 19.69 -2.60 -12.34
N MET A 397 18.37 -2.75 -12.41
CA MET A 397 17.74 -4.03 -12.78
C MET A 397 17.40 -4.11 -14.27
N LEU A 398 17.11 -2.98 -14.93
CA LEU A 398 16.84 -2.95 -16.37
C LEU A 398 17.97 -2.33 -17.20
N GLY A 399 19.02 -1.80 -16.57
CA GLY A 399 20.17 -1.23 -17.29
C GLY A 399 19.87 0.06 -18.04
N MET A 400 18.79 0.77 -17.68
CA MET A 400 18.45 2.05 -18.32
C MET A 400 19.46 3.13 -17.94
N SER A 401 19.79 4.02 -18.89
CA SER A 401 20.65 5.16 -18.60
C SER A 401 19.91 6.19 -17.75
N SER A 402 20.63 6.93 -16.89
CA SER A 402 20.03 8.01 -16.09
C SER A 402 19.34 9.07 -16.96
N THR A 403 19.84 9.31 -18.18
CA THR A 403 19.20 10.22 -19.15
C THR A 403 17.84 9.68 -19.62
N ASP A 404 17.75 8.40 -19.95
CA ASP A 404 16.49 7.79 -20.39
C ASP A 404 15.47 7.73 -19.25
N ILE A 405 15.93 7.45 -18.03
CA ILE A 405 15.09 7.46 -16.82
C ILE A 405 14.55 8.88 -16.59
N ALA A 406 15.41 9.90 -16.61
CA ALA A 406 15.01 11.28 -16.42
C ALA A 406 13.99 11.74 -17.49
N LEU A 407 14.19 11.36 -18.75
CA LEU A 407 13.25 11.66 -19.84
C LEU A 407 11.90 10.98 -19.62
N LEU A 408 11.90 9.67 -19.31
CA LEU A 408 10.70 8.90 -19.04
C LEU A 408 9.91 9.49 -17.87
N VAL A 409 10.60 9.81 -16.76
CA VAL A 409 10.00 10.40 -15.57
C VAL A 409 9.42 11.78 -15.88
N ALA A 410 10.13 12.63 -16.62
CA ALA A 410 9.63 13.96 -16.99
C ALA A 410 8.35 13.90 -17.83
N GLN A 411 8.29 12.98 -18.80
CA GLN A 411 7.10 12.77 -19.62
C GLN A 411 5.95 12.16 -18.81
N ALA A 412 6.23 11.14 -18.00
CA ALA A 412 5.23 10.49 -17.13
C ALA A 412 4.62 11.48 -16.13
N ARG A 413 5.44 12.38 -15.58
CA ARG A 413 5.01 13.49 -14.72
C ARG A 413 4.05 14.43 -15.42
N ALA A 414 4.34 14.83 -16.65
CA ALA A 414 3.48 15.72 -17.43
C ALA A 414 2.12 15.05 -17.74
N GLU A 415 2.12 13.75 -18.03
CA GLU A 415 0.91 12.98 -18.28
C GLU A 415 0.07 12.78 -17.00
N ALA A 416 0.71 12.43 -15.86
CA ALA A 416 0.04 12.27 -14.57
C ALA A 416 -0.63 13.58 -14.10
N ASP A 417 -0.02 14.71 -14.45
CA ASP A 417 -0.44 16.04 -14.05
C ASP A 417 -1.56 16.63 -14.94
N ASN A 418 -1.79 16.03 -16.09
CA ASN A 418 -2.75 16.52 -17.07
C ASN A 418 -4.16 15.96 -16.76
N PRO A 419 -5.11 16.81 -16.36
CA PRO A 419 -6.44 16.36 -15.95
C PRO A 419 -7.24 15.72 -17.10
N ALA A 420 -6.88 15.97 -18.36
CA ALA A 420 -7.53 15.34 -19.50
C ALA A 420 -7.32 13.82 -19.55
N PHE A 421 -6.22 13.32 -18.97
CA PHE A 421 -5.98 11.88 -18.89
C PHE A 421 -6.77 11.20 -17.78
N MET A 422 -7.32 11.95 -16.82
CA MET A 422 -8.09 11.41 -15.69
C MET A 422 -7.39 10.22 -15.02
N VAL A 423 -6.10 10.40 -14.72
CA VAL A 423 -5.24 9.30 -14.30
C VAL A 423 -5.55 8.89 -12.87
N ILE A 424 -5.60 7.57 -12.69
CA ILE A 424 -5.80 6.88 -11.43
C ILE A 424 -4.70 5.84 -11.21
N MET A 425 -4.41 5.60 -9.94
CA MET A 425 -3.90 4.33 -9.46
C MET A 425 -4.92 3.75 -8.51
N ASP A 426 -4.73 2.50 -8.12
CA ASP A 426 -5.72 1.71 -7.39
C ASP A 426 -5.15 1.12 -6.13
#